data_AF-A0A7C1ZS21-F1
#
_entry.id   AF-A0A7C1ZS21-F1
#
_cell.length_a   1.000
_cell.length_b   1.000
_cell.length_c   1.000
_cell.angle_alpha   90.00
_cell.angle_beta   90.00
_cell.angle_gamma   90.00
#
_symmetry.space_group_name_H-M   'P 1'
#
loop_
_entity.id
_entity.type
_entity.pdbx_description
1 polymer ?
#
loop_
_entity_poly.entity_id
_entity_poly.type
_entity_poly.pdbx_seq_one_letter_code
_entity_poly.pdbx_strand_id
1 'polypeptide(L)'
;MIETHPHLEARMRERGVSLKEIEKTLENGWLAKDAKPRTYGKVYIFPYNKDWCGKVFEEKEVTVYYKFIGEKIIVLTVKARYGKFSKGGKK
;
A
#
# COMPACT_ATOMS: atom_id res chain seq x y z
N MET A 1 -1.80 -14.30 8.93
CA MET A 1 -0.57 -13.63 9.46
C MET A 1 0.18 -13.02 8.28
N ILE A 2 0.56 -11.74 8.37
CA ILE A 2 1.35 -11.04 7.34
C ILE A 2 2.83 -11.32 7.60
N GLU A 3 3.56 -11.73 6.58
CA GLU A 3 5.01 -11.91 6.67
C GLU A 3 5.71 -10.84 5.82
N THR A 4 6.56 -10.04 6.46
CA THR A 4 7.40 -9.01 5.83
C THR A 4 8.87 -9.42 5.92
N HIS A 5 9.61 -9.27 4.82
CA HIS A 5 11.07 -9.39 4.87
C HIS A 5 11.70 -8.08 5.37
N PRO A 6 12.86 -8.12 6.07
CA PRO A 6 13.55 -6.90 6.55
C PRO A 6 13.82 -5.86 5.45
N HIS A 7 14.15 -6.32 4.24
CA HIS A 7 14.32 -5.44 3.07
C HIS A 7 13.03 -4.67 2.74
N LEU A 8 11.87 -5.33 2.83
CA LEU A 8 10.59 -4.69 2.59
C LEU A 8 10.28 -3.64 3.66
N GLU A 9 10.56 -3.91 4.92
CA GLU A 9 10.32 -2.98 6.03
C GLU A 9 11.14 -1.69 5.89
N ALA A 10 12.40 -1.80 5.47
CA ALA A 10 13.23 -0.63 5.16
C ALA A 10 12.61 0.20 4.03
N ARG A 11 12.19 -0.46 2.94
CA ARG A 11 11.52 0.19 1.80
C ARG A 11 10.17 0.80 2.14
N MET A 12 9.41 0.19 3.05
CA MET A 12 8.17 0.74 3.56
C MET A 12 8.42 2.04 4.32
N ARG A 13 9.42 2.04 5.19
CA ARG A 13 9.81 3.20 5.99
C ARG A 13 10.27 4.36 5.12
N GLU A 14 11.12 4.10 4.11
CA GLU A 14 11.54 5.08 3.11
C GLU A 14 10.34 5.71 2.36
N ARG A 15 9.27 4.94 2.16
CA ARG A 15 8.03 5.40 1.49
C ARG A 15 6.99 5.96 2.45
N GLY A 16 7.31 6.01 3.75
CA GLY A 16 6.43 6.49 4.79
C GLY A 16 5.26 5.58 5.10
N VAL A 17 5.30 4.28 4.76
CA VAL A 17 4.22 3.31 4.98
C VAL A 17 4.43 2.50 6.26
N SER A 18 3.41 2.47 7.10
CA SER A 18 3.37 1.67 8.33
C SER A 18 2.73 0.30 8.11
N LEU A 19 2.99 -0.64 9.03
CA LEU A 19 2.33 -1.95 9.02
C LEU A 19 0.80 -1.83 9.14
N LYS A 20 0.32 -0.91 9.98
CA LYS A 20 -1.12 -0.64 10.15
C LYS A 20 -1.80 -0.21 8.84
N GLU A 21 -1.11 0.61 8.03
CA GLU A 21 -1.64 1.01 6.73
C GLU A 21 -1.68 -0.18 5.75
N ILE A 22 -0.72 -1.11 5.82
CA ILE A 22 -0.76 -2.35 5.03
C ILE A 22 -1.95 -3.21 5.45
N GLU A 23 -2.10 -3.47 6.75
CA GLU A 23 -3.21 -4.25 7.29
C GLU A 23 -4.56 -3.65 6.86
N LYS A 24 -4.73 -2.33 7.04
CA LYS A 24 -5.95 -1.63 6.64
C LYS A 24 -6.20 -1.71 5.14
N THR A 25 -5.14 -1.62 4.32
CA THR A 25 -5.24 -1.76 2.86
C THR A 25 -5.63 -3.18 2.46
N LEU A 26 -5.04 -4.20 3.11
CA LEU A 26 -5.36 -5.60 2.85
C LEU A 26 -6.78 -5.97 3.29
N GLU A 27 -7.30 -5.35 4.34
CA GLU A 27 -8.66 -5.57 4.81
C GLU A 27 -9.69 -4.83 3.94
N ASN A 28 -9.54 -3.51 3.80
CA ASN A 28 -10.60 -2.62 3.27
C ASN A 28 -10.33 -2.10 1.85
N GLY A 29 -9.15 -2.37 1.29
CA GLY A 29 -8.76 -1.92 -0.04
C GLY A 29 -9.51 -2.65 -1.16
N TRP A 30 -9.67 -1.96 -2.30
CA TRP A 30 -10.20 -2.56 -3.52
C TRP A 30 -9.08 -3.20 -4.35
N LEU A 31 -9.43 -4.10 -5.27
CA LEU A 31 -8.45 -4.80 -6.10
C LEU A 31 -7.65 -3.83 -6.98
N ALA A 32 -6.33 -3.96 -6.96
CA ALA A 32 -5.45 -3.25 -7.86
C ALA A 32 -5.62 -3.78 -9.29
N LYS A 33 -5.74 -2.87 -10.26
CA LYS A 33 -5.93 -3.22 -11.68
C LYS A 33 -4.65 -3.70 -12.36
N ASP A 34 -3.49 -3.42 -11.77
CA ASP A 34 -2.16 -3.65 -12.34
C ASP A 34 -1.38 -4.76 -11.61
N ALA A 35 -2.07 -5.64 -10.88
CA ALA A 35 -1.43 -6.80 -10.28
C ALA A 35 -0.90 -7.76 -11.36
N LYS A 36 0.36 -8.19 -11.22
CA LYS A 36 0.97 -9.15 -12.16
C LYS A 36 0.28 -10.53 -12.03
N PRO A 37 0.29 -11.38 -13.08
CA PRO A 37 -0.23 -12.74 -12.98
C PRO A 37 0.36 -13.49 -11.77
N ARG A 38 -0.49 -14.24 -11.06
CA ARG A 38 -0.16 -14.95 -9.80
C ARG A 38 0.19 -14.06 -8.61
N THR A 39 -0.07 -12.76 -8.70
CA THR A 39 -0.01 -11.84 -7.57
C THR A 39 -1.35 -11.14 -7.40
N TYR A 40 -1.65 -10.76 -6.17
CA TYR A 40 -2.82 -9.98 -5.83
C TYR A 40 -2.37 -8.57 -5.47
N GLY A 41 -3.27 -7.61 -5.61
CA GLY A 41 -3.03 -6.25 -5.18
C GLY A 41 -4.27 -5.64 -4.55
N LYS A 42 -4.09 -4.88 -3.48
CA LYS A 42 -5.14 -4.02 -2.91
C LYS A 42 -4.66 -2.58 -2.81
N VAL A 43 -5.58 -1.66 -3.05
CA VAL A 43 -5.36 -0.21 -2.99
C VAL A 43 -6.30 0.39 -1.96
N TYR A 44 -5.80 1.30 -1.14
CA TYR A 44 -6.60 2.08 -0.20
C TYR A 44 -6.10 3.53 -0.14
N ILE A 45 -7.02 4.49 -0.06
CA ILE A 45 -6.71 5.91 0.10
C ILE A 45 -6.94 6.28 1.56
N PHE A 46 -5.91 6.81 2.21
CA PHE A 46 -5.95 7.33 3.56
C PHE A 46 -6.09 8.86 3.53
N PRO A 47 -6.90 9.46 4.42
CA PRO A 47 -6.70 10.85 4.77
C PRO A 47 -5.31 11.01 5.38
N TYR A 48 -4.50 11.93 4.85
CA TYR A 48 -3.10 12.11 5.23
C TYR A 48 -2.88 13.46 5.92
N ASN A 49 -3.24 14.57 5.26
CA ASN A 49 -3.15 15.95 5.75
C ASN A 49 -1.83 16.28 6.47
N LYS A 50 -0.70 15.83 5.91
CA LYS A 50 0.63 15.96 6.50
C LYS A 50 1.66 16.36 5.45
N ASP A 51 2.81 16.85 5.93
CA ASP A 51 3.97 17.11 5.09
C ASP A 51 4.61 15.79 4.62
N TRP A 52 4.96 15.75 3.34
CA TRP A 52 5.86 14.77 2.78
C TRP A 52 6.85 15.47 1.84
N CYS A 53 8.14 15.44 2.19
CA CYS A 53 9.22 16.10 1.44
C CYS A 53 8.98 17.60 1.20
N GLY A 54 8.49 18.33 2.20
CA GLY A 54 8.30 19.79 2.12
C GLY A 54 7.03 20.24 1.39
N LYS A 55 6.10 19.31 1.13
CA LYS A 55 4.77 19.61 0.60
C LYS A 55 3.68 18.91 1.41
N VAL A 56 2.61 19.63 1.71
CA VAL A 56 1.42 19.07 2.37
C VAL A 56 0.54 18.35 1.34
N PHE A 57 0.10 17.15 1.69
CA PHE A 57 -0.82 16.35 0.88
C PHE A 57 -2.08 15.98 1.65
N GLU A 58 -3.25 16.13 1.02
CA GLU A 58 -4.55 15.77 1.59
C GLU A 58 -4.67 14.26 1.80
N GLU A 59 -4.25 13.48 0.81
CA GLU A 59 -4.42 12.03 0.80
C GLU A 59 -3.10 11.30 0.53
N LYS A 60 -3.08 10.05 1.00
CA LYS A 60 -2.04 9.08 0.72
C LYS A 60 -2.68 7.81 0.22
N GLU A 61 -2.38 7.42 -1.00
CA GLU A 61 -2.78 6.13 -1.56
C GLU A 61 -1.68 5.10 -1.29
N VAL A 62 -2.07 3.97 -0.69
CA VAL A 62 -1.20 2.82 -0.45
C VAL A 62 -1.69 1.66 -1.32
N THR A 63 -0.75 1.07 -2.06
CA THR A 63 -0.98 -0.16 -2.81
C THR A 63 -0.10 -1.27 -2.29
N VAL A 64 -0.70 -2.39 -1.90
CA VAL A 64 -0.01 -3.58 -1.40
C VAL A 64 -0.17 -4.70 -2.41
N TYR A 65 0.95 -5.18 -2.96
CA TYR A 65 0.99 -6.40 -3.76
C TYR A 65 1.50 -7.56 -2.91
N TYR A 66 0.83 -8.70 -3.04
CA TYR A 66 1.09 -9.86 -2.21
C TYR A 66 0.77 -11.16 -2.95
N LYS A 67 1.23 -12.28 -2.38
CA LYS A 67 0.84 -13.63 -2.78
C LYS A 67 0.42 -14.43 -1.56
N PHE A 68 -0.40 -15.45 -1.78
CA PHE A 68 -0.69 -16.45 -0.76
C PHE A 68 0.35 -17.57 -0.82
N ILE A 69 0.91 -17.96 0.33
CA ILE A 69 1.64 -19.21 0.50
C ILE A 69 0.96 -19.97 1.64
N GLY A 70 0.19 -20.99 1.30
CA GLY A 70 -0.75 -21.60 2.23
C GLY A 70 -1.75 -20.57 2.74
N GLU A 71 -1.84 -20.42 4.06
CA GLU A 71 -2.71 -19.44 4.73
C GLU A 71 -2.02 -18.10 5.01
N LYS A 72 -0.75 -17.95 4.62
CA LYS A 72 0.04 -16.74 4.86
C LYS A 72 -0.03 -15.77 3.69
N ILE A 73 -0.09 -14.48 4.02
CA ILE A 73 0.08 -13.38 3.06
C ILE A 73 1.55 -12.99 3.06
N ILE A 74 2.22 -13.18 1.92
CA ILE A 74 3.58 -12.70 1.70
C ILE A 74 3.51 -11.40 0.92
N VAL A 75 3.91 -10.30 1.56
CA VAL A 75 3.93 -8.98 0.91
C VAL A 75 5.16 -8.90 0.01
N LEU A 76 4.92 -8.56 -1.26
CA LEU A 76 5.95 -8.48 -2.28
C LEU A 76 6.41 -7.04 -2.51
N THR A 77 5.46 -6.10 -2.53
CA THR A 77 5.74 -4.70 -2.84
C THR A 77 4.68 -3.81 -2.23
N VAL A 78 5.13 -2.68 -1.69
CA VAL A 78 4.27 -1.63 -1.16
C VAL A 78 4.62 -0.31 -1.86
N LYS A 79 3.61 0.32 -2.47
CA LYS A 79 3.72 1.63 -3.10
C LYS A 79 2.96 2.65 -2.26
N ALA A 80 3.50 3.86 -2.16
CA ALA A 80 2.81 5.02 -1.61
C ALA A 80 2.79 6.14 -2.65
N ARG A 81 1.64 6.78 -2.82
CA ARG A 81 1.48 8.00 -3.61
C ARG A 81 0.82 9.06 -2.74
N TYR A 82 1.30 10.30 -2.83
CA TYR A 82 0.80 11.43 -2.06
C TYR A 82 0.13 12.43 -3.00
N GLY A 83 -1.08 12.88 -2.68
CA GLY A 83 -1.88 13.66 -3.62
C GLY A 83 -3.35 13.71 -3.27
N LYS A 84 -4.18 13.74 -4.33
CA LYS A 84 -5.63 13.61 -4.28
C LYS A 84 -6.02 12.56 -5.32
N PHE A 85 -6.84 11.60 -4.91
CA PHE A 85 -7.12 10.38 -5.65
C PHE A 85 -8.62 10.11 -5.65
N SER A 86 -9.06 9.35 -6.66
CA SER A 86 -10.38 8.75 -6.67
C SER A 86 -10.25 7.23 -6.67
N LYS A 87 -11.27 6.55 -6.17
CA LYS A 87 -11.34 5.09 -6.21
C LYS A 87 -11.18 4.61 -7.66
N GLY A 88 -10.09 3.89 -7.94
CA GLY A 88 -9.78 3.37 -9.28
C GLY A 88 -8.70 4.11 -10.10
N GLY A 89 -8.03 5.12 -9.52
CA GLY A 89 -6.96 5.90 -10.17
C GLY A 89 -7.27 7.39 -10.21
N LYS A 90 -6.31 8.23 -10.63
CA LYS A 90 -6.49 9.68 -10.75
C LYS A 90 -7.72 10.00 -11.62
N LYS A 91 -8.49 11.02 -11.21
CA LYS A 91 -9.35 11.79 -12.12
C LYS A 91 -8.51 12.50 -13.17
#